data_AF-A0A919NDC2-F1
#
_entry.id   AF-A0A919NDC2-F1
#
_cell.length_a   1.000
_cell.length_b   1.000
_cell.length_c   1.000
_cell.angle_alpha   90.00
_cell.angle_beta   90.00
_cell.angle_gamma   90.00
#
_symmetry.space_group_name_H-M   'P 1'
#
loop_
_entity.id
_entity.type
_entity.pdbx_description
1 polymer ?
#
loop_
_entity_poly.entity_id
_entity_poly.type
_entity_poly.pdbx_seq_one_letter_code
_entity_poly.pdbx_strand_id
1 'polypeptide(L)'
;MATHRGQLHPLTPVQPVDGWTFFHHLDHLQEVIMPLPTVGRIVHYTLTQHDADAIQARRAEAVTTANMTGEGQTLPAVVVRTFGGDAANLQVLLDGPDTYWATSRTEGEGPGHWAWPPRA
;
A
#
# COMPACT_ATOMS: atom_id res chain seq x y z
N MET A 1 -26.94 86.29 -7.66
CA MET A 1 -26.99 84.92 -8.20
C MET A 1 -25.68 84.66 -8.92
N ALA A 2 -24.75 83.95 -8.27
CA ALA A 2 -23.42 83.66 -8.80
C ALA A 2 -23.25 82.14 -8.92
N THR A 3 -22.91 81.71 -10.12
CA THR A 3 -22.59 80.33 -10.53
C THR A 3 -21.21 79.93 -10.04
N HIS A 4 -21.07 78.75 -9.41
CA HIS A 4 -19.78 78.09 -9.20
C HIS A 4 -19.84 76.64 -9.71
N ARG A 5 -19.17 76.39 -10.85
CA ARG A 5 -18.84 75.04 -11.35
C ARG A 5 -17.64 74.53 -10.57
N GLY A 6 -17.76 73.38 -9.91
CA GLY A 6 -16.61 72.61 -9.41
C GLY A 6 -16.06 71.72 -10.52
N GLN A 7 -14.76 71.84 -10.82
CA GLN A 7 -14.05 70.91 -11.71
C GLN A 7 -13.74 69.60 -10.98
N LEU A 8 -13.91 68.47 -11.67
CA LEU A 8 -13.43 67.16 -11.23
C LEU A 8 -11.99 66.98 -11.71
N HIS A 9 -11.08 66.67 -10.78
CA HIS A 9 -9.73 66.21 -11.11
C HIS A 9 -9.76 64.71 -11.49
N PRO A 10 -8.94 64.25 -12.46
CA PRO A 10 -8.83 62.83 -12.78
C PRO A 10 -8.06 62.09 -11.69
N LEU A 11 -8.54 60.91 -11.30
CA LEU A 11 -7.83 59.98 -10.42
C LEU A 11 -6.70 59.32 -11.20
N THR A 12 -5.46 59.51 -10.76
CA THR A 12 -4.29 58.76 -11.24
C THR A 12 -4.41 57.30 -10.80
N PRO A 13 -4.11 56.29 -11.63
CA PRO A 13 -4.08 54.91 -11.18
C PRO A 13 -2.88 54.70 -10.26
N VAL A 14 -3.16 54.33 -9.01
CA VAL A 14 -2.16 53.84 -8.04
C VAL A 14 -1.72 52.44 -8.50
N GLN A 15 -0.44 52.30 -8.86
CA GLN A 15 0.20 51.00 -9.02
C GLN A 15 0.45 50.42 -7.62
N PRO A 16 0.08 49.16 -7.30
CA PRO A 16 0.57 48.54 -6.09
C PRO A 16 2.04 48.17 -6.26
N VAL A 17 2.88 48.90 -5.53
CA VAL A 17 4.16 48.39 -5.05
C VAL A 17 3.85 47.36 -3.98
N ASP A 18 4.42 46.17 -4.10
CA ASP A 18 5.02 45.41 -2.99
C ASP A 18 5.31 43.98 -3.47
N GLY A 19 6.61 43.69 -3.58
CA GLY A 19 7.12 42.34 -3.58
C GLY A 19 6.98 41.71 -2.19
N TRP A 20 7.06 40.38 -2.16
CA TRP A 20 6.93 39.47 -1.01
C TRP A 20 5.50 38.99 -0.73
N THR A 21 5.11 37.94 -1.46
CA THR A 21 4.20 36.90 -0.93
C THR A 21 4.80 35.52 -1.17
N PHE A 22 5.27 34.94 -0.07
CA PHE A 22 5.28 33.51 0.25
C PHE A 22 5.60 32.52 -0.89
N PHE A 23 6.87 32.14 -1.00
CA PHE A 23 7.17 30.76 -1.40
C PHE A 23 6.59 29.84 -0.31
N HIS A 24 5.41 29.25 -0.56
CA HIS A 24 5.06 28.02 0.12
C HIS A 24 6.11 26.98 -0.27
N HIS A 25 7.07 26.82 0.63
CA HIS A 25 7.80 25.61 0.88
C HIS A 25 6.76 24.48 1.02
N LEU A 26 6.36 23.90 -0.11
CA LEU A 26 5.74 22.58 -0.11
C LEU A 26 6.88 21.61 0.16
N ASP A 27 7.05 21.33 1.45
CA ASP A 27 7.70 20.11 1.90
C ASP A 27 7.10 18.95 1.09
N HIS A 28 7.88 18.47 0.12
CA HIS A 28 7.62 17.25 -0.62
C HIS A 28 7.84 16.04 0.31
N LEU A 29 7.05 15.95 1.38
CA LEU A 29 6.78 14.65 1.96
C LEU A 29 5.77 13.99 1.03
N GLN A 30 6.27 13.36 -0.04
CA GLN A 30 5.56 12.22 -0.61
C GLN A 30 5.38 11.24 0.55
N GLU A 31 4.22 11.30 1.20
CA GLU A 31 3.71 10.16 1.91
C GLU A 31 3.81 9.02 0.92
N VAL A 32 4.73 8.08 1.16
CA VAL A 32 4.81 6.86 0.35
C VAL A 32 3.50 6.16 0.65
N ILE A 33 2.48 6.40 -0.18
CA ILE A 33 1.20 5.73 -0.08
C ILE A 33 1.50 4.28 -0.43
N MET A 34 1.85 3.49 0.59
CA MET A 34 1.93 2.05 0.49
C MET A 34 0.55 1.60 0.01
N PRO A 35 0.46 0.94 -1.16
CA PRO A 35 -0.83 0.60 -1.71
C PRO A 35 -1.51 -0.39 -0.75
N LEU A 36 -2.70 -0.01 -0.26
CA LEU A 36 -3.51 -0.94 0.53
C LEU A 36 -3.75 -2.22 -0.27
N PRO A 37 -3.67 -3.40 0.36
CA PRO A 37 -3.99 -4.65 -0.32
C PRO A 37 -5.43 -4.59 -0.82
N THR A 38 -5.67 -5.14 -2.02
CA THR A 38 -7.00 -5.31 -2.59
C THR A 38 -7.23 -6.78 -2.93
N VAL A 39 -8.47 -7.25 -2.80
CA VAL A 39 -8.83 -8.65 -3.07
C VAL A 39 -8.46 -9.01 -4.52
N GLY A 40 -7.91 -10.21 -4.70
CA GLY A 40 -7.47 -10.75 -5.99
C GLY A 40 -6.03 -10.38 -6.38
N ARG A 41 -5.35 -9.49 -5.64
CA ARG A 41 -3.92 -9.21 -5.86
C ARG A 41 -3.06 -10.37 -5.41
N ILE A 42 -1.96 -10.58 -6.14
CA ILE A 42 -0.92 -11.54 -5.77
C ILE A 42 0.17 -10.80 -4.99
N VAL A 43 0.51 -11.34 -3.81
CA VAL A 43 1.59 -10.89 -2.92
C VAL A 43 2.57 -12.03 -2.69
N HIS A 44 3.74 -11.72 -2.15
CA HIS A 44 4.68 -12.71 -1.63
C HIS A 44 4.40 -12.94 -0.16
N TYR A 45 4.21 -14.19 0.26
CA TYR A 45 4.03 -14.57 1.67
C TYR A 45 5.18 -15.45 2.12
N THR A 46 5.77 -15.14 3.26
CA THR A 46 6.88 -15.90 3.82
C THR A 46 6.38 -16.80 4.94
N LEU A 47 6.56 -18.11 4.78
CA LEU A 47 6.05 -19.10 5.73
C LEU A 47 6.72 -18.98 7.10
N THR A 48 5.93 -19.11 8.17
CA THR A 48 6.44 -19.46 9.50
C THR A 48 6.72 -20.95 9.60
N GLN A 49 7.51 -21.36 10.60
CA GLN A 49 7.67 -22.78 10.90
C GLN A 49 6.32 -23.48 11.16
N HIS A 50 5.39 -22.81 11.84
CA HIS A 50 4.07 -23.35 12.11
C HIS A 50 3.25 -23.60 10.83
N ASP A 51 3.30 -22.68 9.87
CA ASP A 51 2.61 -22.86 8.59
C ASP A 51 3.22 -24.07 7.84
N ALA A 52 4.55 -24.17 7.81
CA ALA A 52 5.26 -25.26 7.16
C ALA A 52 4.91 -26.63 7.78
N ASP A 53 4.88 -26.73 9.11
CA ASP A 53 4.50 -27.96 9.82
C ASP A 53 3.05 -28.35 9.52
N ALA A 54 2.13 -27.39 9.51
CA ALA A 54 0.72 -27.63 9.20
C ALA A 54 0.51 -28.12 7.76
N ILE A 55 1.25 -27.54 6.80
CA ILE A 55 1.24 -27.95 5.39
C ILE A 55 1.74 -29.39 5.27
N GLN A 56 2.88 -29.70 5.90
CA GLN A 56 3.48 -31.05 5.84
C GLN A 56 2.58 -32.10 6.49
N ALA A 57 1.99 -31.80 7.66
CA ALA A 57 1.06 -32.70 8.34
C ALA A 57 -0.15 -33.05 7.43
N ARG A 58 -0.77 -32.05 6.80
CA ARG A 58 -1.88 -32.26 5.86
C ARG A 58 -1.47 -33.10 4.64
N ARG A 59 -0.26 -32.88 4.11
CA ARG A 59 0.25 -33.62 2.95
C ARG A 59 0.56 -35.08 3.25
N ALA A 60 0.98 -35.39 4.48
CA ALA A 60 1.17 -36.77 4.93
C ALA A 60 -0.12 -37.60 4.87
N GLU A 61 -1.28 -36.95 5.07
CA GLU A 61 -2.59 -37.59 4.98
C GLU A 61 -3.08 -37.75 3.52
N ALA A 62 -2.67 -36.85 2.62
CA ALA A 62 -3.28 -36.69 1.30
C ALA A 62 -2.55 -37.38 0.13
N VAL A 63 -1.49 -38.18 0.38
CA VAL A 63 -0.66 -38.85 -0.66
C VAL A 63 -0.33 -37.90 -1.83
N THR A 64 0.15 -36.70 -1.51
CA THR A 64 0.50 -35.69 -2.52
C THR A 64 1.97 -35.78 -2.89
N THR A 65 2.29 -35.76 -4.19
CA THR A 65 3.67 -35.60 -4.65
C THR A 65 3.98 -34.10 -4.76
N ALA A 66 4.45 -33.49 -3.67
CA ALA A 66 4.81 -32.07 -3.61
C ALA A 66 6.11 -31.86 -2.84
N ASN A 67 6.85 -30.80 -3.16
CA ASN A 67 8.10 -30.46 -2.47
C ASN A 67 7.85 -30.08 -1.00
N MET A 68 8.82 -30.39 -0.12
CA MET A 68 8.77 -29.97 1.28
C MET A 68 8.76 -28.45 1.41
N THR A 69 7.96 -27.94 2.36
CA THR A 69 7.92 -26.53 2.73
C THR A 69 8.72 -26.27 3.99
N GLY A 70 9.40 -25.12 4.09
CA GLY A 70 10.16 -24.73 5.27
C GLY A 70 9.89 -23.29 5.69
N GLU A 71 10.24 -22.95 6.94
CA GLU A 71 10.23 -21.56 7.42
C GLU A 71 11.08 -20.66 6.50
N GLY A 72 10.63 -19.42 6.31
CA GLY A 72 11.34 -18.44 5.50
C GLY A 72 11.15 -18.65 3.99
N GLN A 73 10.51 -19.74 3.56
CA GLN A 73 10.17 -19.92 2.15
C GLN A 73 9.12 -18.89 1.75
N THR A 74 9.44 -18.08 0.75
CA THR A 74 8.52 -17.10 0.17
C THR A 74 7.77 -17.70 -1.01
N LEU A 75 6.45 -17.62 -0.97
CA LEU A 75 5.54 -18.20 -1.96
C LEU A 75 4.50 -17.16 -2.43
N PRO A 76 3.97 -17.27 -3.66
CA PRO A 76 2.89 -16.42 -4.09
C PRO A 76 1.61 -16.71 -3.29
N ALA A 77 0.89 -15.65 -2.91
CA ALA A 77 -0.38 -15.75 -2.24
C ALA A 77 -1.38 -14.74 -2.80
N VAL A 78 -2.65 -15.15 -2.89
CA VAL A 78 -3.76 -14.27 -3.32
C VAL A 78 -4.39 -13.63 -2.10
N VAL A 79 -4.56 -12.30 -2.12
CA VAL A 79 -5.36 -11.58 -1.12
C VAL A 79 -6.83 -11.96 -1.31
N VAL A 80 -7.43 -12.64 -0.33
CA VAL A 80 -8.82 -13.11 -0.40
C VAL A 80 -9.78 -12.30 0.48
N ARG A 81 -9.26 -11.57 1.47
CA ARG A 81 -10.02 -10.62 2.30
C ARG A 81 -9.09 -9.56 2.89
N THR A 82 -9.58 -8.34 3.02
CA THR A 82 -8.89 -7.20 3.65
C THR A 82 -9.65 -6.73 4.88
N PHE A 83 -8.94 -6.13 5.86
CA PHE A 83 -9.53 -5.64 7.11
C PHE A 83 -9.46 -4.11 7.30
N GLY A 84 -8.94 -3.37 6.31
CA GLY A 84 -8.55 -1.97 6.45
C GLY A 84 -7.12 -1.89 7.02
N GLY A 85 -6.26 -1.10 6.38
CA GLY A 85 -4.81 -1.15 6.63
C GLY A 85 -4.11 -2.28 5.87
N ASP A 86 -3.07 -2.86 6.48
CA ASP A 86 -2.14 -3.82 5.89
C ASP A 86 -2.46 -5.30 6.23
N ALA A 87 -3.49 -5.55 7.02
CA ALA A 87 -3.89 -6.92 7.37
C ALA A 87 -4.79 -7.54 6.27
N ALA A 88 -4.46 -8.77 5.89
CA ALA A 88 -5.21 -9.55 4.91
C ALA A 88 -5.28 -11.04 5.26
N ASN A 89 -6.34 -11.71 4.78
CA ASN A 89 -6.31 -13.16 4.64
C ASN A 89 -5.76 -13.50 3.27
N LEU A 90 -4.97 -14.57 3.23
CA LEU A 90 -4.23 -14.99 2.05
C LEU A 90 -4.53 -16.46 1.72
N GLN A 91 -4.74 -16.74 0.45
CA GLN A 91 -4.64 -18.08 -0.11
C GLN A 91 -3.24 -18.25 -0.70
N VAL A 92 -2.35 -18.93 0.01
CA VAL A 92 -0.99 -19.24 -0.42
C VAL A 92 -1.03 -20.37 -1.43
N LEU A 93 -0.38 -20.17 -2.58
CA LEU A 93 -0.27 -21.17 -3.63
C LEU A 93 1.00 -21.98 -3.36
N LEU A 94 0.84 -23.28 -3.14
CA LEU A 94 1.95 -24.18 -2.88
C LEU A 94 2.32 -24.92 -4.17
N ASP A 95 3.50 -25.51 -4.20
CA ASP A 95 3.87 -26.43 -5.27
C ASP A 95 2.92 -27.65 -5.29
N GLY A 96 2.47 -28.03 -6.49
CA GLY A 96 1.42 -29.03 -6.71
C GLY A 96 -0.01 -28.46 -6.68
N PRO A 97 -1.04 -29.31 -6.57
CA PRO A 97 -2.46 -28.89 -6.57
C PRO A 97 -2.91 -28.29 -5.22
N ASP A 98 -1.96 -27.91 -4.36
CA ASP A 98 -2.20 -27.63 -2.95
C ASP A 98 -2.18 -26.13 -2.64
N THR A 99 -2.93 -25.72 -1.63
CA THR A 99 -3.00 -24.32 -1.19
C THR A 99 -3.06 -24.24 0.33
N TYR A 100 -2.55 -23.16 0.93
CA TYR A 100 -2.60 -22.94 2.37
C TYR A 100 -3.34 -21.64 2.71
N TRP A 101 -4.11 -21.63 3.80
CA TRP A 101 -4.87 -20.47 4.24
C TRP A 101 -4.14 -19.75 5.37
N ALA A 102 -3.55 -18.59 5.08
CA ALA A 102 -2.88 -17.75 6.07
C ALA A 102 -3.81 -16.62 6.51
N THR A 103 -4.18 -16.59 7.80
CA THR A 103 -5.20 -15.68 8.32
C THR A 103 -4.56 -14.45 8.96
N SER A 104 -5.14 -13.27 8.71
CA SER A 104 -4.80 -12.01 9.36
C SER A 104 -3.30 -11.69 9.35
N ARG A 105 -2.65 -11.86 8.20
CA ARG A 105 -1.23 -11.55 8.02
C ARG A 105 -1.06 -10.08 7.62
N THR A 106 -0.07 -9.41 8.18
CA THR A 106 0.24 -7.99 7.90
C THR A 106 1.34 -7.85 6.86
N GLU A 107 1.39 -6.69 6.22
CA GLU A 107 2.50 -6.33 5.35
C GLU A 107 3.81 -6.30 6.16
N GLY A 108 4.90 -6.75 5.56
CA GLY A 108 6.21 -6.75 6.18
C GLY A 108 7.18 -7.77 5.59
N GLU A 109 8.37 -7.80 6.15
CA GLU A 109 9.43 -8.73 5.78
C GLU A 109 9.49 -9.92 6.73
N GLY A 110 9.92 -11.07 6.22
CA GLY A 110 10.19 -12.26 7.03
C GLY A 110 8.97 -13.12 7.38
N PRO A 111 9.17 -14.19 8.17
CA PRO A 111 8.15 -15.21 8.44
C PRO A 111 6.85 -14.64 9.02
N GLY A 112 5.71 -15.06 8.45
CA GLY A 112 4.39 -14.63 8.90
C GLY A 112 3.91 -13.33 8.28
N HIS A 113 4.72 -12.67 7.45
CA HIS A 113 4.38 -11.43 6.76
C HIS A 113 4.21 -11.64 5.26
N TRP A 114 3.47 -10.71 4.65
CA TRP A 114 3.38 -10.60 3.21
C TRP A 114 4.06 -9.32 2.71
N ALA A 115 4.58 -9.34 1.49
CA ALA A 115 5.18 -8.18 0.84
C ALA A 115 4.72 -8.08 -0.62
N TRP A 116 4.74 -6.87 -1.18
CA TRP A 116 4.53 -6.69 -2.61
C TRP A 116 5.67 -7.33 -3.42
N PRO A 117 5.38 -8.04 -4.52
CA PRO A 117 6.43 -8.58 -5.38
C PRO A 117 7.31 -7.44 -5.93
N PRO A 118 8.63 -7.65 -6.10
CA PRO A 118 9.50 -6.66 -6.69
C PRO A 118 9.06 -6.34 -8.12
N ARG A 119 9.19 -5.06 -8.50
CA ARG A 119 8.98 -4.64 -9.88
C ARG A 119 10.19 -5.06 -10.71
N ALA A 120 9.94 -5.64 -11.88
CA ALA A 120 10.96 -5.92 -12.89
C ALA A 120 11.14 -4.72 -13.84
#